data_AF-A0A931Q9N2-F1
#
_entry.id   AF-A0A931Q9N2-F1
#
_cell.length_a   1.000
_cell.length_b   1.000
_cell.length_c   1.000
_cell.angle_alpha   90.00
_cell.angle_beta   90.00
_cell.angle_gamma   90.00
#
_symmetry.space_group_name_H-M   'P 1'
#
loop_
_entity.id
_entity.type
_entity.pdbx_description
1 polymer ?
#
loop_
_entity_poly.entity_id
_entity_poly.type
_entity_poly.pdbx_seq_one_letter_code
_entity_poly.pdbx_strand_id
1 'polypeptide(L)'
;MSVVEAHAQVNKQIDDLLATIYLVRDNNELVERLFDQLVNDLVELTFLETHLDFEEGVIDLRDFQEQIATLTRQCRAMGLPHQS
;
A
#
# COMPACT_ATOMS: atom_id res chain seq x y z
N MET A 1 -14.29 -5.40 -9.54
CA MET A 1 -12.83 -5.45 -9.67
C MET A 1 -12.36 -6.57 -8.77
N SER A 2 -11.64 -7.55 -9.30
CA SER A 2 -11.07 -8.65 -8.50
C SER A 2 -9.86 -8.17 -7.70
N VAL A 3 -9.45 -8.93 -6.68
CA VAL A 3 -8.24 -8.64 -5.88
C VAL A 3 -7.00 -8.62 -6.78
N VAL A 4 -6.94 -9.52 -7.77
CA VAL A 4 -5.87 -9.57 -8.78
C VAL A 4 -5.84 -8.31 -9.65
N GLU A 5 -7.00 -7.82 -10.10
CA GLU A 5 -7.09 -6.57 -10.88
C GLU A 5 -6.67 -5.36 -10.03
N ALA A 6 -7.10 -5.31 -8.76
CA ALA A 6 -6.71 -4.26 -7.83
C ALA A 6 -5.20 -4.28 -7.58
N HIS A 7 -4.62 -5.45 -7.33
CA HIS A 7 -3.18 -5.63 -7.11
C HIS A 7 -2.35 -5.16 -8.32
N ALA A 8 -2.75 -5.52 -9.54
CA ALA A 8 -2.07 -5.06 -10.75
C ALA A 8 -2.17 -3.54 -10.94
N GLN A 9 -3.32 -2.96 -10.61
CA GLN A 9 -3.54 -1.51 -10.71
C GLN A 9 -2.70 -0.73 -9.69
N VAL A 10 -2.63 -1.19 -8.43
CA VAL A 10 -1.82 -0.54 -7.38
C VAL A 10 -0.33 -0.62 -7.71
N ASN A 11 0.16 -1.77 -8.21
CA ASN A 11 1.55 -1.88 -8.67
C ASN A 11 1.88 -0.84 -9.75
N LYS A 12 1.00 -0.69 -10.74
CA LYS A 12 1.18 0.32 -11.78
C LYS A 12 1.18 1.75 -11.21
N GLN A 13 0.30 2.05 -10.26
CA GLN A 13 0.25 3.36 -9.61
C GLN A 13 1.55 3.67 -8.85
N ILE A 14 2.10 2.69 -8.13
CA ILE A 14 3.39 2.81 -7.45
C ILE A 14 4.52 3.10 -8.45
N ASP A 15 4.59 2.34 -9.56
CA ASP A 15 5.60 2.56 -10.60
C ASP A 15 5.50 3.98 -11.19
N ASP A 16 4.27 4.42 -11.52
CA ASP A 16 4.01 5.76 -12.04
C ASP A 16 4.37 6.86 -11.03
N LEU A 17 4.08 6.65 -9.73
CA LEU A 17 4.45 7.57 -8.66
C LEU A 17 5.96 7.68 -8.49
N LEU A 18 6.68 6.56 -8.45
CA LEU A 18 8.13 6.54 -8.33
C LEU A 18 8.79 7.26 -9.51
N ALA A 19 8.31 7.01 -10.74
CA ALA A 19 8.77 7.73 -11.92
C ALA A 19 8.49 9.24 -11.81
N THR A 20 7.32 9.62 -11.29
CA THR A 20 6.93 11.02 -11.11
C THR A 20 7.80 11.71 -10.07
N ILE A 21 8.02 11.11 -8.89
CA ILE A 21 8.88 11.63 -7.83
C ILE A 21 10.28 11.95 -8.38
N TYR A 22 10.84 11.05 -9.19
CA TYR A 22 12.15 11.27 -9.82
C TYR A 22 12.17 12.49 -10.75
N LEU A 23 11.09 12.71 -11.52
CA LEU A 23 10.94 13.84 -12.44
C LEU A 23 10.77 15.18 -11.71
N VAL A 24 10.07 15.19 -10.57
CA VAL A 24 9.77 16.40 -9.81
C VAL A 24 10.65 16.59 -8.57
N ARG A 25 11.75 15.85 -8.46
CA ARG A 25 12.62 15.77 -7.26
C ARG A 25 13.12 17.11 -6.71
N ASP A 26 13.17 18.15 -7.53
CA ASP A 26 13.61 19.50 -7.12
C ASP A 26 12.46 20.34 -6.52
N ASN A 27 11.22 19.83 -6.53
CA ASN A 27 10.05 20.45 -5.93
C ASN A 27 9.67 19.71 -4.62
N ASN A 28 10.29 20.12 -3.51
CA ASN A 28 10.15 19.47 -2.21
C ASN A 28 8.69 19.30 -1.73
N GLU A 29 7.85 20.32 -1.92
CA GLU A 29 6.44 20.25 -1.48
C GLU A 29 5.65 19.19 -2.27
N LEU A 30 5.87 19.12 -3.59
CA LEU A 30 5.22 18.10 -4.41
C LEU A 30 5.77 16.70 -4.11
N VAL A 31 7.08 16.59 -3.90
CA VAL A 31 7.74 15.32 -3.54
C VAL A 31 7.19 14.78 -2.22
N GLU A 32 7.04 15.63 -1.19
CA GLU A 32 6.48 15.23 0.10
C GLU A 32 5.06 14.65 -0.05
N ARG A 33 4.19 15.33 -0.79
CA ARG A 33 2.82 14.82 -1.06
C ARG A 33 2.81 13.51 -1.85
N LEU A 34 3.70 13.35 -2.82
CA LEU A 34 3.81 12.12 -3.60
C LEU A 34 4.36 10.96 -2.76
N PHE A 35 5.24 11.23 -1.79
CA PHE A 35 5.69 10.24 -0.82
C PHE A 35 4.56 9.81 0.12
N ASP A 36 3.74 10.74 0.61
CA ASP A 36 2.56 10.39 1.42
C ASP A 36 1.60 9.49 0.63
N GLN A 37 1.37 9.79 -0.65
CA GLN A 37 0.58 8.92 -1.53
C GLN A 37 1.23 7.56 -1.73
N LEU A 38 2.54 7.51 -2.00
CA LEU A 38 3.28 6.25 -2.17
C LEU A 38 3.18 5.37 -0.92
N VAL A 39 3.25 5.95 0.28
CA VAL A 39 3.08 5.20 1.53
C VAL A 39 1.68 4.59 1.62
N ASN A 40 0.63 5.33 1.24
CA ASN A 40 -0.72 4.79 1.23
C ASN A 40 -0.87 3.64 0.22
N ASP A 41 -0.34 3.80 -0.99
CA ASP A 41 -0.41 2.77 -2.05
C ASP A 41 0.39 1.50 -1.64
N LEU A 42 1.51 1.64 -0.94
CA LEU A 42 2.28 0.50 -0.40
C LEU A 42 1.53 -0.26 0.70
N VAL A 43 0.79 0.46 1.56
CA VAL A 43 -0.08 -0.16 2.57
C VAL A 43 -1.23 -0.90 1.90
N GLU A 44 -1.85 -0.32 0.87
CA GLU A 44 -2.89 -0.98 0.09
C GLU A 44 -2.34 -2.24 -0.61
N LEU A 45 -1.16 -2.15 -1.22
CA LEU A 45 -0.50 -3.30 -1.84
C LEU A 45 -0.27 -4.42 -0.83
N THR A 46 0.26 -4.11 0.36
CA THR A 46 0.50 -5.09 1.43
C THR A 46 -0.79 -5.80 1.84
N PHE A 47 -1.89 -5.04 1.97
CA PHE A 47 -3.21 -5.62 2.26
C PHE A 47 -3.67 -6.58 1.15
N LEU A 48 -3.52 -6.18 -0.12
CA LEU A 48 -3.93 -6.98 -1.27
C LEU A 48 -3.11 -8.26 -1.40
N GLU A 49 -1.79 -8.20 -1.16
CA GLU A 49 -0.91 -9.36 -1.13
C GLU A 49 -1.35 -10.36 -0.05
N THR A 50 -1.57 -9.89 1.18
CA THR A 50 -2.08 -10.75 2.28
C THR A 50 -3.45 -11.36 1.94
N HIS A 51 -4.30 -10.62 1.22
CA HIS A 51 -5.61 -11.13 0.78
C HIS A 51 -5.48 -12.19 -0.32
N LEU A 52 -4.55 -12.02 -1.26
CA LEU A 52 -4.25 -13.02 -2.29
C LEU A 52 -3.71 -14.31 -1.66
N ASP A 53 -2.76 -14.20 -0.73
CA ASP A 53 -2.22 -15.36 -0.01
C ASP A 53 -3.34 -16.16 0.70
N PHE A 54 -4.34 -15.47 1.24
CA PHE A 54 -5.50 -16.11 1.86
C PHE A 54 -6.42 -16.78 0.82
N GLU A 55 -6.74 -16.10 -0.29
CA GLU A 55 -7.57 -16.65 -1.36
C GLU A 55 -6.92 -17.86 -2.05
N GLU A 56 -5.61 -17.86 -2.18
CA GLU A 56 -4.82 -18.97 -2.73
C GLU A 56 -4.59 -20.11 -1.72
N GLY A 57 -4.97 -19.91 -0.46
CA GLY A 57 -4.80 -20.90 0.61
C GLY A 57 -3.35 -21.07 1.08
N VAL A 58 -2.48 -20.09 0.78
CA VAL A 58 -1.10 -20.02 1.27
C VAL A 58 -1.08 -19.79 2.78
N ILE A 59 -2.02 -18.98 3.27
CA ILE A 59 -2.24 -18.72 4.69
C ILE A 59 -3.68 -19.08 5.09
N ASP A 60 -3.88 -19.44 6.36
CA ASP A 60 -5.22 -19.70 6.89
C ASP A 60 -5.92 -18.42 7.39
N LEU A 61 -7.18 -18.55 7.81
CA LEU A 61 -7.98 -17.41 8.28
C LEU A 61 -7.37 -16.75 9.53
N ARG A 62 -6.75 -17.53 10.42
CA ARG A 62 -6.14 -17.01 11.65
C ARG A 62 -4.90 -16.20 11.30
N ASP A 63 -4.05 -16.72 10.43
CA ASP A 63 -2.84 -16.05 9.96
C ASP A 63 -3.20 -14.75 9.22
N PHE A 64 -4.20 -14.79 8.35
CA PHE A 64 -4.75 -13.60 7.68
C PHE A 64 -5.17 -12.52 8.70
N GLN A 65 -5.97 -12.89 9.69
CA GLN A 65 -6.44 -11.96 10.72
C GLN A 65 -5.27 -11.35 11.54
N GLU A 66 -4.27 -12.16 11.87
CA GLU A 66 -3.09 -11.70 12.62
C GLU A 66 -2.23 -10.73 11.80
N GLN A 67 -2.04 -11.00 10.51
CA GLN A 67 -1.32 -10.12 9.59
C GLN A 67 -2.05 -8.78 9.40
N ILE A 68 -3.37 -8.80 9.13
CA ILE A 68 -4.17 -7.57 9.01
C ILE A 68 -4.18 -6.76 10.32
N ALA A 69 -4.28 -7.42 11.47
CA ALA A 69 -4.22 -6.75 12.76
C ALA A 69 -2.84 -6.12 13.01
N THR A 70 -1.77 -6.77 12.56
CA THR A 70 -0.40 -6.25 12.65
C THR A 70 -0.20 -5.04 11.75
N LEU A 71 -0.61 -5.13 10.48
CA LEU A 71 -0.58 -4.01 9.53
C LEU A 71 -1.34 -2.81 10.08
N THR A 72 -2.55 -3.01 10.59
CA THR A 72 -3.37 -1.95 11.20
C THR A 72 -2.68 -1.27 12.39
N ARG A 73 -2.01 -2.05 13.26
CA ARG A 73 -1.27 -1.49 14.40
C ARG A 73 -0.08 -0.67 13.94
N GLN A 74 0.65 -1.14 12.94
CA GLN A 74 1.81 -0.44 12.38
C GLN A 74 1.39 0.87 11.70
N CYS A 75 0.34 0.84 10.88
CA CYS A 75 -0.22 2.04 10.27
C CYS A 75 -0.61 3.08 11.34
N ARG A 76 -1.35 2.67 12.38
CA ARG A 76 -1.72 3.57 13.48
C ARG A 76 -0.52 4.14 14.23
N ALA A 77 0.52 3.33 14.47
CA ALA A 77 1.73 3.77 15.15
C ALA A 77 2.50 4.84 14.36
N MET A 78 2.39 4.82 13.03
CA MET A 78 2.98 5.83 12.13
C MET A 78 2.03 6.99 11.82
N GLY A 79 0.83 7.03 12.43
CA GLY A 79 -0.17 8.07 12.16
C GLY A 79 -0.90 7.90 10.83
N LEU A 80 -0.91 6.72 10.24
CA LEU A 80 -1.62 6.41 9.00
C LEU A 80 -3.06 5.89 9.26
N PRO A 81 -4.01 6.21 8.36
CA PRO A 81 -3.88 7.19 7.29
C PRO A 81 -3.82 8.62 7.87
N HIS A 82 -2.92 9.46 7.36
CA HIS A 82 -2.91 10.88 7.69
C HIS A 82 -4.24 11.48 7.20
N GLN A 83 -5.10 11.88 8.13
CA GLN A 83 -6.28 12.68 7.80
C GLN A 83 -5.78 14.05 7.34
N SER A 84 -5.71 14.23 6.02
CA SER A 84 -5.55 15.54 5.36
C SER A 84 -6.91 16.11 5.04
#